data_AF-A0A5C1APD8-F1
#
_entry.id   AF-A0A5C1APD8-F1
#
_cell.length_a   1.000
_cell.length_b   1.000
_cell.length_c   1.000
_cell.angle_alpha   90.00
_cell.angle_beta   90.00
_cell.angle_gamma   90.00
#
_symmetry.space_group_name_H-M   'P 1'
#
loop_
_entity.id
_entity.type
_entity.pdbx_description
1 polymer ?
#
loop_
_entity_poly.entity_id
_entity_poly.type
_entity_poly.pdbx_seq_one_letter_code
_entity_poly.pdbx_strand_id
1 'polypeptide(L)'
;MSNESTQHLQSIVNRVRRGDPAARRDLLDAACGRLRRLTAHILSASFPALAGRHEVDSVVHETWLRLAKAMESVEPESVEHFFRLAAQKVRHVLLDLVERGRRGHSHDALGLDG
;
A
#
# COMPACT_ATOMS: atom_id res chain seq x y z
N MET A 1 14.90 -14.41 11.45
CA MET A 1 13.78 -14.15 12.38
C MET A 1 12.47 -14.06 11.60
N SER A 2 11.92 -15.17 11.08
CA SER A 2 10.87 -15.11 10.04
C SER A 2 9.64 -15.99 10.25
N ASN A 3 9.46 -16.66 11.41
CA ASN A 3 8.30 -17.53 11.65
C ASN A 3 7.27 -16.97 12.64
N GLU A 4 7.68 -16.08 13.56
CA GLU A 4 6.76 -15.42 14.51
C GLU A 4 5.78 -14.47 13.80
N SER A 5 6.17 -13.84 12.69
CA SER A 5 5.34 -12.82 12.03
C SER A 5 4.05 -13.40 11.43
N THR A 6 4.05 -14.63 10.92
CA THR A 6 2.86 -15.22 10.30
C THR A 6 1.84 -15.68 11.35
N GLN A 7 2.30 -16.31 12.44
CA GLN A 7 1.43 -16.72 13.55
C GLN A 7 0.86 -15.51 14.30
N HIS A 8 1.66 -14.45 14.45
CA HIS A 8 1.21 -13.20 15.03
C HIS A 8 0.11 -12.55 14.17
N LEU A 9 0.33 -12.39 12.87
CA LEU A 9 -0.68 -11.85 11.94
C LEU A 9 -1.96 -12.68 11.92
N GLN A 10 -1.86 -14.01 11.98
CA GLN A 10 -3.02 -14.89 12.02
C GLN A 10 -3.85 -14.71 13.30
N SER A 11 -3.19 -14.44 14.43
CA SER A 11 -3.86 -14.14 15.70
C SER A 11 -4.60 -12.80 15.63
N ILE A 12 -3.99 -11.79 15.00
CA ILE A 12 -4.61 -10.48 14.83
C ILE A 12 -5.81 -10.55 13.88
N VAL A 13 -5.71 -11.28 12.75
CA VAL A 13 -6.85 -11.50 11.83
C VAL A 13 -8.02 -12.16 12.56
N ASN A 14 -7.76 -13.12 13.45
CA ASN A 14 -8.83 -13.70 14.28
C ASN A 14 -9.53 -12.68 15.18
N ARG A 15 -8.79 -11.68 15.69
CA ARG A 15 -9.39 -10.57 16.46
C ARG A 15 -10.19 -9.62 15.56
N VAL A 16 -9.68 -9.30 14.36
CA VAL A 16 -10.44 -8.51 13.36
C VAL A 16 -11.77 -9.19 13.04
N ARG A 17 -11.76 -10.51 12.80
CA ARG A 17 -12.98 -11.30 12.55
C ARG A 17 -13.97 -11.34 13.71
N ARG A 18 -13.52 -11.05 14.93
CA ARG A 18 -14.36 -10.93 16.12
C ARG A 18 -14.98 -9.53 16.26
N GLY A 19 -14.75 -8.63 15.29
CA GLY A 19 -15.26 -7.27 15.30
C GLY A 19 -14.42 -6.31 16.16
N ASP A 20 -13.18 -6.69 16.51
CA ASP A 20 -12.32 -5.81 17.31
C ASP A 20 -11.75 -4.67 16.45
N PRO A 21 -12.09 -3.40 16.74
CA PRO A 21 -11.64 -2.27 15.93
C PRO A 21 -10.15 -1.98 16.11
N ALA A 22 -9.55 -2.31 17.27
CA ALA A 22 -8.13 -2.10 17.53
C ALA A 22 -7.28 -3.11 16.76
N ALA A 23 -7.77 -4.33 16.57
CA ALA A 23 -7.11 -5.39 15.81
C ALA A 23 -6.86 -5.01 14.34
N ARG A 24 -7.72 -4.16 13.75
CA ARG A 24 -7.48 -3.65 12.39
C ARG A 24 -6.20 -2.82 12.34
N ARG A 25 -6.01 -1.93 13.32
CA ARG A 25 -4.82 -1.09 13.40
C ARG A 25 -3.58 -1.90 13.76
N ASP A 26 -3.72 -2.86 14.66
CA ASP A 26 -2.66 -3.80 15.04
C ASP A 26 -2.19 -4.63 13.83
N LEU A 27 -3.14 -5.06 12.98
CA LEU A 27 -2.85 -5.81 11.76
C LEU A 27 -2.05 -4.97 10.76
N LEU A 28 -2.43 -3.70 10.59
CA LEU A 28 -1.72 -2.77 9.74
C LEU A 28 -0.30 -2.52 10.24
N ASP A 29 -0.13 -2.31 11.54
CA ASP A 29 1.16 -2.02 12.15
C ASP A 29 2.10 -3.22 12.03
N ALA A 30 1.62 -4.41 12.41
CA ALA A 30 2.35 -5.66 12.26
C ALA A 30 2.69 -5.97 10.79
N ALA A 31 1.83 -5.60 9.84
CA ALA A 31 2.07 -5.78 8.43
C ALA A 31 2.92 -4.68 7.79
N CYS A 32 3.12 -3.53 8.44
CA CYS A 32 3.80 -2.36 7.88
C CYS A 32 5.22 -2.69 7.41
N GLY A 33 6.00 -3.41 8.23
CA GLY A 33 7.35 -3.83 7.87
C GLY A 33 7.38 -4.73 6.61
N ARG A 34 6.38 -5.58 6.44
CA ARG A 34 6.25 -6.48 5.28
C ARG A 34 5.73 -5.72 4.05
N LEU A 35 4.80 -4.79 4.25
CA LEU A 35 4.27 -3.88 3.24
C LEU A 35 5.38 -3.01 2.66
N ARG A 36 6.29 -2.50 3.50
CA ARG A 36 7.45 -1.71 3.08
C ARG A 36 8.37 -2.49 2.15
N ARG A 37 8.69 -3.75 2.49
CA ARG A 37 9.48 -4.64 1.63
C ARG A 37 8.79 -4.93 0.30
N LEU A 38 7.49 -5.21 0.34
CA LEU A 38 6.68 -5.47 -0.84
C LEU A 38 6.61 -4.23 -1.75
N THR A 39 6.42 -3.05 -1.17
CA THR A 39 6.39 -1.78 -1.89
C THR A 39 7.75 -1.48 -2.53
N ALA A 40 8.85 -1.63 -1.80
CA ALA A 40 10.19 -1.47 -2.36
C ALA A 40 10.44 -2.43 -3.54
N HIS A 41 10.01 -3.68 -3.40
CA HIS A 41 10.17 -4.68 -4.46
C HIS A 41 9.34 -4.33 -5.70
N ILE A 42 8.06 -3.98 -5.55
CA ILE A 42 7.18 -3.61 -6.68
C ILE A 42 7.64 -2.30 -7.32
N LEU A 43 8.02 -1.30 -6.52
CA LEU A 43 8.53 -0.02 -7.00
C LEU A 43 9.78 -0.23 -7.86
N SER A 44 10.76 -0.98 -7.36
CA SER A 44 12.00 -1.24 -8.09
C SER A 44 11.78 -2.14 -9.32
N ALA A 45 10.94 -3.17 -9.22
CA ALA A 45 10.73 -4.13 -10.30
C ALA A 45 9.79 -3.63 -11.41
N SER A 46 8.68 -2.97 -11.07
CA SER A 46 7.65 -2.55 -12.03
C SER A 46 7.74 -1.07 -12.41
N PHE A 47 8.34 -0.23 -11.55
CA PHE A 47 8.33 1.23 -11.74
C PHE A 47 9.72 1.87 -11.48
N PRO A 48 10.78 1.44 -12.18
CA PRO A 48 12.13 1.97 -11.97
C PRO A 48 12.21 3.50 -12.16
N ALA A 49 11.38 4.06 -13.05
CA ALA A 49 11.28 5.51 -13.26
C ALA A 49 10.72 6.28 -12.04
N LEU A 50 9.85 5.65 -11.24
CA LEU A 50 9.35 6.20 -9.98
C LEU A 50 10.33 5.93 -8.83
N ALA A 51 11.04 4.80 -8.85
CA ALA A 51 11.99 4.44 -7.80
C ALA A 51 13.10 5.49 -7.59
N GLY A 52 13.49 6.21 -8.65
CA GLY A 52 14.43 7.33 -8.57
C GLY A 52 13.81 8.70 -8.26
N ARG A 53 12.47 8.82 -8.25
CA ARG A 53 11.74 10.08 -8.02
C ARG A 53 10.95 10.11 -6.71
N HIS A 54 10.49 8.95 -6.24
CA HIS A 54 9.64 8.80 -5.07
C HIS A 54 10.28 7.86 -4.06
N GLU A 55 10.23 8.27 -2.80
CA GLU A 55 10.66 7.42 -1.70
C GLU A 55 9.68 6.29 -1.46
N VAL A 56 10.21 5.09 -1.17
CA VAL A 56 9.41 3.93 -0.75
C VAL A 56 8.50 4.29 0.41
N ASP A 57 9.00 5.09 1.36
CA ASP A 57 8.26 5.47 2.56
C ASP A 57 7.00 6.29 2.24
N SER A 58 7.10 7.21 1.29
CA SER A 58 5.94 7.99 0.80
C SER A 58 4.87 7.08 0.20
N VAL A 59 5.27 6.12 -0.64
CA VAL A 59 4.33 5.16 -1.26
C VAL A 59 3.69 4.26 -0.20
N VAL A 60 4.46 3.83 0.80
CA VAL A 60 3.97 3.01 1.92
C VAL A 60 2.94 3.79 2.73
N HIS A 61 3.22 5.05 3.06
CA HIS A 61 2.31 5.90 3.82
C HIS A 61 0.97 6.09 3.08
N GLU A 62 1.03 6.41 1.78
CA GLU A 62 -0.17 6.61 0.96
C GLU A 62 -0.96 5.31 0.77
N THR A 63 -0.26 4.18 0.61
CA THR A 63 -0.86 2.85 0.58
C THR A 63 -1.54 2.52 1.92
N TRP A 64 -0.88 2.82 3.04
CA TRP A 64 -1.40 2.56 4.38
C TRP A 64 -2.72 3.30 4.62
N LEU A 65 -2.82 4.57 4.24
CA LEU A 65 -4.05 5.36 4.30
C LEU A 65 -5.18 4.73 3.47
N ARG A 66 -4.89 4.33 2.22
CA ARG A 66 -5.88 3.69 1.34
C ARG A 66 -6.29 2.31 1.85
N LEU A 67 -5.37 1.57 2.47
CA LEU A 67 -5.62 0.25 3.03
C LEU A 67 -6.43 0.35 4.31
N ALA A 68 -6.12 1.29 5.21
CA ALA A 68 -6.89 1.57 6.41
C ALA A 68 -8.35 1.88 6.07
N LYS A 69 -8.58 2.75 5.08
CA LYS A 69 -9.93 3.06 4.58
C LYS A 69 -10.62 1.86 3.92
N ALA A 70 -9.87 1.05 3.17
CA ALA A 70 -10.42 -0.16 2.58
C ALA A 70 -10.85 -1.18 3.63
N MET A 71 -10.12 -1.30 4.73
CA MET A 71 -10.46 -2.19 5.84
C MET A 71 -11.68 -1.75 6.65
N GLU A 72 -12.11 -0.49 6.53
CA GLU A 72 -13.40 -0.06 7.09
C GLU A 72 -14.58 -0.72 6.35
N SER A 73 -14.40 -1.00 5.05
CA SER A 73 -15.43 -1.56 4.18
C SER A 73 -15.22 -3.04 3.85
N VAL A 74 -14.00 -3.55 3.98
CA VAL A 74 -13.60 -4.91 3.60
C VAL A 74 -12.91 -5.59 4.77
N GLU A 75 -13.51 -6.63 5.31
CA GLU A 75 -12.90 -7.41 6.39
C GLU A 75 -12.04 -8.55 5.83
N PRO A 76 -10.73 -8.58 6.10
CA PRO A 76 -9.87 -9.65 5.62
C PRO A 76 -10.18 -10.96 6.36
N GLU A 77 -10.58 -11.98 5.61
CA GLU A 77 -10.86 -13.32 6.14
C GLU A 77 -9.58 -14.09 6.53
N SER A 78 -8.44 -13.72 5.94
CA SER A 78 -7.15 -14.38 6.13
C SER A 78 -5.99 -13.43 5.88
N VAL A 79 -4.82 -13.76 6.44
CA VAL A 79 -3.57 -13.01 6.27
C VAL A 79 -3.20 -12.89 4.79
N GLU A 80 -3.40 -13.96 4.00
CA GLU A 80 -3.21 -13.91 2.55
C GLU A 80 -4.14 -12.92 1.86
N HIS A 81 -5.42 -12.88 2.24
CA HIS A 81 -6.39 -11.97 1.65
C HIS A 81 -6.00 -10.52 1.92
N PHE A 82 -5.55 -10.23 3.14
CA PHE A 82 -5.00 -8.93 3.51
C PHE A 82 -3.79 -8.55 2.65
N PHE A 83 -2.81 -9.44 2.47
CA PHE A 83 -1.63 -9.13 1.64
C PHE A 83 -1.96 -8.99 0.16
N ARG A 84 -2.92 -9.74 -0.37
CA ARG A 84 -3.41 -9.57 -1.75
C ARG A 84 -4.04 -8.19 -1.94
N LEU A 85 -4.88 -7.75 -0.99
CA LEU A 85 -5.46 -6.42 -0.99
C LEU A 85 -4.37 -5.34 -0.90
N ALA A 86 -3.41 -5.52 -0.01
CA ALA A 86 -2.30 -4.58 0.17
C ALA A 86 -1.47 -4.45 -1.12
N ALA A 87 -1.10 -5.55 -1.76
CA ALA A 87 -0.37 -5.55 -3.03
C ALA A 87 -1.16 -4.86 -4.15
N GLN A 88 -2.48 -5.06 -4.20
CA GLN A 88 -3.34 -4.36 -5.14
C GLN A 88 -3.35 -2.84 -4.89
N LYS A 89 -3.44 -2.42 -3.63
CA LYS A 89 -3.39 -0.99 -3.26
C LYS A 89 -2.04 -0.36 -3.60
N VAL A 90 -0.92 -1.04 -3.34
CA VAL A 90 0.42 -0.58 -3.74
C VAL A 90 0.45 -0.33 -5.25
N ARG A 91 0.01 -1.30 -6.05
CA ARG A 91 -0.03 -1.16 -7.52
C ARG A 91 -0.90 0.02 -7.95
N HIS A 92 -2.07 0.21 -7.34
CA HIS A 92 -2.93 1.36 -7.63
C HIS A 92 -2.27 2.69 -7.30
N VAL A 93 -1.59 2.81 -6.16
CA VAL A 93 -0.87 4.04 -5.78
C VAL A 93 0.25 4.32 -6.79
N LEU A 94 1.04 3.31 -7.14
CA LEU A 94 2.13 3.46 -8.11
C LEU A 94 1.62 3.84 -9.50
N LEU A 95 0.54 3.23 -9.98
CA LEU A 95 -0.09 3.59 -11.25
C LEU A 95 -0.62 5.03 -11.24
N ASP A 96 -1.25 5.44 -10.14
CA ASP A 96 -1.73 6.81 -9.95
C ASP A 96 -0.56 7.83 -9.94
N LEU A 97 0.57 7.49 -9.30
CA LEU A 97 1.79 8.31 -9.35
C LEU A 97 2.37 8.40 -10.78
N VAL A 98 2.40 7.29 -11.53
CA VAL A 98 2.80 7.31 -12.94
C VAL A 98 1.87 8.21 -13.74
N GLU A 99 0.56 8.05 -13.56
CA GLU A 99 -0.43 8.79 -14.33
C GLU A 99 -0.38 10.30 -14.02
N ARG A 100 -0.22 10.68 -12.76
CA ARG A 100 0.01 12.07 -12.34
C ARG A 100 1.31 12.62 -12.93
N GLY A 101 2.37 11.83 -12.95
CA GLY A 101 3.63 12.20 -13.58
C GLY A 101 3.52 12.43 -15.09
N ARG A 102 2.63 11.70 -15.78
CA ARG A 102 2.34 11.92 -17.21
C ARG A 102 1.48 13.15 -17.46
N ARG A 103 0.45 13.38 -16.63
CA ARG A 103 -0.45 14.54 -16.76
C ARG A 103 0.24 15.87 -16.40
N GLY A 104 1.18 15.84 -15.46
CA GLY A 104 1.98 17.01 -15.07
C GLY A 104 2.94 17.52 -16.16
N HIS A 105 3.18 16.75 -17.22
CA HIS A 105 4.00 17.16 -18.37
C HIS A 105 3.18 17.77 -19.52
N SER A 106 1.86 17.90 -19.37
CA SER A 106 0.96 18.43 -20.41
C SER A 106 0.32 19.77 -20.05
N HIS A 107 0.67 20.37 -18.91
CA HIS A 107 0.19 21.69 -18.49
C HIS A 107 1.32 22.75 -18.51
N ASP A 108 2.26 22.59 -19.45
CA ASP A 108 3.27 23.58 -19.84
C ASP A 108 3.37 23.61 -21.38
N ALA A 109 2.24 23.60 -22.08
CA ALA A 109 2.19 23.67 -23.55
C ALA A 109 1.01 24.49 -24.10
N LEU A 110 0.19 25.10 -23.23
CA LEU A 110 -0.92 25.98 -23.62
C LEU A 110 -0.79 27.30 -22.87
N GLY A 111 0.18 28.10 -23.32
CA GLY A 111 0.45 29.41 -22.76
C GLY A 111 1.26 30.26 -23.73
N LEU A 112 0.70 30.54 -24.92
CA LEU A 112 1.04 31.70 -25.74
C LEU A 112 0.06 31.86 -26.91
N ASP A 113 -1.12 32.38 -26.60
CA ASP A 113 -1.82 33.29 -27.49
C ASP A 113 -1.09 34.63 -27.45
N GLY A 114 -0.57 35.06 -28.60
CA GLY A 114 0.04 36.36 -28.87
C GLY A 114 -0.15 36.72 -30.33
#